data_AF-A0A4Y2J5D2-F1
#
_entry.id   AF-A0A4Y2J5D2-F1
#
_cell.length_a   1.000
_cell.length_b   1.000
_cell.length_c   1.000
_cell.angle_alpha   90.00
_cell.angle_beta   90.00
_cell.angle_gamma   90.00
#
_symmetry.space_group_name_H-M   'P 1'
#
loop_
_entity.id
_entity.type
_entity.pdbx_description
1 polymer ?
#
loop_
_entity_poly.entity_id
_entity_poly.type
_entity_poly.pdbx_seq_one_letter_code
_entity_poly.pdbx_strand_id
1 'polypeptide(L)'
;MFERLHLWLCETGSFVTGMYDTGRGRTVRTPQVVENILQGVGDRPDISTREVSRAVNVPHSIVWRVLRDEGLHPFHVQKVQAFLPADYAPRVEFARWFL
;
A
#
# COMPACT_ATOMS: atom_id res chain seq x y z
N MET A 1 -47.17 -10.05 3.47
CA MET A 1 -46.05 -9.14 3.85
C MET A 1 -44.65 -9.79 3.74
N PHE A 2 -44.51 -11.08 3.41
CA PHE A 2 -43.19 -11.77 3.33
C PHE A 2 -42.91 -12.50 1.99
N GLU A 3 -43.71 -12.25 0.95
CA GLU A 3 -43.63 -12.99 -0.32
C GLU A 3 -42.26 -12.89 -0.99
N ARG A 4 -41.64 -11.70 -0.98
CA ARG A 4 -40.30 -11.51 -1.54
C ARG A 4 -39.22 -12.28 -0.78
N LEU A 5 -39.34 -12.38 0.55
CA LEU A 5 -38.38 -13.13 1.37
C LEU A 5 -38.52 -14.63 1.15
N HIS A 6 -39.76 -15.11 0.99
CA HIS A 6 -40.04 -16.50 0.65
C HIS A 6 -39.49 -16.86 -0.74
N LEU A 7 -39.69 -16.00 -1.75
CA LEU A 7 -39.15 -16.20 -3.09
C LEU A 7 -37.62 -16.29 -3.09
N TRP A 8 -36.93 -15.41 -2.35
CA TRP A 8 -35.46 -15.45 -2.24
C TRP A 8 -34.94 -16.74 -1.61
N LEU A 9 -35.65 -17.28 -0.62
CA LEU A 9 -35.30 -18.56 -0.02
C LEU A 9 -35.52 -19.72 -1.00
N CYS A 10 -36.61 -19.71 -1.76
CA CYS A 10 -36.90 -20.74 -2.75
C CYS A 10 -35.96 -20.71 -3.96
N GLU A 11 -35.60 -19.52 -4.45
CA GLU A 11 -34.80 -19.36 -5.67
C GLU A 11 -33.29 -19.45 -5.41
N THR A 12 -32.80 -18.81 -4.34
CA THR A 12 -31.36 -18.63 -4.11
C THR A 12 -30.87 -19.34 -2.85
N GLY A 13 -31.77 -19.80 -1.97
CA GLY A 13 -31.43 -20.48 -0.72
C GLY A 13 -30.70 -19.60 0.31
N SER A 14 -30.61 -18.29 0.08
CA SER A 14 -29.88 -17.37 0.95
C SER A 14 -30.61 -16.05 1.10
N PHE A 15 -30.48 -15.44 2.28
CA PHE A 15 -30.95 -14.09 2.56
C PHE A 15 -29.91 -13.01 2.24
N VAL A 16 -28.81 -13.37 1.57
CA VAL A 16 -27.72 -12.43 1.30
C VAL A 16 -28.18 -11.46 0.22
N THR A 17 -28.44 -10.21 0.61
CA THR A 17 -28.65 -9.13 -0.34
C THR A 17 -27.39 -8.98 -1.19
N GLY A 18 -27.56 -8.96 -2.51
CA GLY A 18 -26.48 -8.78 -3.47
C GLY A 18 -25.85 -7.39 -3.35
N MET A 19 -25.03 -7.18 -2.33
CA MET A 19 -24.33 -5.93 -2.04
C MET A 19 -23.01 -5.81 -2.81
N TYR A 20 -22.87 -6.49 -3.96
CA TYR A 20 -21.61 -6.56 -4.71
C TYR A 20 -21.18 -5.21 -5.30
N ASP A 21 -22.04 -4.19 -5.33
CA ASP A 21 -21.72 -2.88 -5.94
C ASP A 21 -22.37 -1.67 -5.24
N THR A 22 -22.83 -1.81 -4.00
CA THR A 22 -23.54 -0.72 -3.28
C THR A 22 -22.64 0.41 -2.74
N GLY A 23 -21.35 0.42 -3.12
CA GLY A 23 -20.40 1.46 -2.73
C GLY A 23 -20.26 2.56 -3.78
N ARG A 24 -19.85 3.76 -3.37
CA ARG A 24 -19.40 4.80 -4.32
C ARG A 24 -18.23 4.24 -5.13
N GLY A 25 -18.39 4.15 -6.45
CA GLY A 25 -17.36 3.63 -7.36
C GLY A 25 -16.00 4.28 -7.07
N ARG A 26 -14.95 3.46 -6.92
CA ARG A 26 -13.58 3.92 -6.65
C ARG A 26 -12.99 4.58 -7.90
N THR A 27 -13.41 5.81 -8.20
CA THR A 27 -12.93 6.55 -9.38
C THR A 27 -11.43 6.88 -9.32
N VAL A 28 -10.86 6.97 -8.11
CA VAL A 28 -9.47 7.41 -7.89
C VAL A 28 -8.49 6.22 -7.76
N ARG A 29 -8.97 5.02 -7.43
CA ARG A 29 -8.13 3.81 -7.27
C ARG A 29 -8.31 2.86 -8.44
N THR A 30 -8.02 3.35 -9.63
CA THR A 30 -7.93 2.48 -10.80
C THR A 30 -6.66 1.62 -10.72
N PRO A 31 -6.65 0.41 -11.32
CA PRO A 31 -5.45 -0.43 -11.34
C PRO A 31 -4.21 0.30 -11.86
N GLN A 32 -4.38 1.17 -12.86
CA GLN A 32 -3.29 1.98 -13.39
C GLN A 32 -2.68 2.95 -12.36
N VAL A 33 -3.51 3.57 -11.52
CA VAL A 33 -3.02 4.46 -10.46
C VAL A 33 -2.23 3.67 -9.41
N VAL A 34 -2.70 2.47 -9.07
CA VAL A 34 -1.99 1.58 -8.13
C VAL A 34 -0.62 1.22 -8.69
N GLU A 35 -0.57 0.79 -9.94
CA GLU A 35 0.69 0.43 -10.62
C GLU A 35 1.66 1.62 -10.65
N ASN A 36 1.18 2.81 -11.02
CA ASN A 36 2.03 4.01 -11.07
C ASN A 36 2.60 4.37 -9.69
N ILE A 37 1.83 4.17 -8.62
CA ILE A 37 2.30 4.37 -7.23
C ILE A 37 3.38 3.32 -6.89
N LEU A 38 3.13 2.05 -7.19
CA LEU A 38 4.04 0.95 -6.86
C LEU A 38 5.36 1.05 -7.63
N GLN A 39 5.30 1.35 -8.93
CA GLN A 39 6.48 1.56 -9.76
C GLN A 39 7.33 2.72 -9.24
N GLY A 40 6.71 3.85 -8.91
CA GLY A 40 7.44 5.01 -8.41
C GLY A 40 8.16 4.76 -7.07
N VAL A 41 7.56 3.95 -6.19
CA VAL A 41 8.20 3.53 -4.93
C VAL A 41 9.25 2.44 -5.16
N GLY A 42 9.03 1.53 -6.10
CA GLY A 42 9.99 0.48 -6.46
C GLY A 42 11.28 1.04 -7.06
N ASP A 43 11.17 2.02 -7.96
CA ASP A 43 12.32 2.67 -8.60
C ASP A 43 13.13 3.54 -7.62
N ARG A 44 12.43 4.19 -6.69
CA ARG A 44 13.02 5.11 -5.70
C ARG A 44 12.39 4.90 -4.32
N PRO A 45 12.86 3.92 -3.54
CA PRO A 45 12.28 3.63 -2.22
C PRO A 45 12.49 4.76 -1.19
N ASP A 46 13.36 5.73 -1.48
CA ASP A 46 13.59 6.93 -0.68
C ASP A 46 12.55 8.05 -0.93
N ILE A 47 11.70 7.92 -1.95
CA ILE A 47 10.72 8.95 -2.31
C ILE A 47 9.65 9.11 -1.22
N SER A 48 9.28 10.36 -0.92
CA SER A 48 8.22 10.59 0.04
C SER A 48 6.84 10.27 -0.56
N THR A 49 5.92 9.78 0.27
CA THR A 49 4.52 9.54 -0.14
C THR A 49 3.84 10.82 -0.67
N ARG A 50 4.28 12.00 -0.22
CA ARG A 50 3.82 13.30 -0.74
C ARG A 50 4.34 13.59 -2.14
N GLU A 51 5.58 13.24 -2.46
CA GLU A 51 6.12 13.38 -3.81
C GLU A 51 5.43 12.44 -4.78
N VAL A 52 5.22 11.17 -4.40
CA VAL A 52 4.45 10.20 -5.20
C VAL A 52 3.04 10.73 -5.49
N SER A 53 2.37 11.30 -4.49
CA SER A 53 1.05 11.93 -4.63
C SER A 53 1.04 13.04 -5.68
N ARG A 54 2.08 13.88 -5.72
CA ARG A 54 2.23 14.94 -6.74
C ARG A 54 2.54 14.38 -8.12
N ALA A 55 3.40 13.36 -8.21
CA ALA A 55 3.80 12.74 -9.47
C ALA A 55 2.63 12.00 -10.16
N VAL A 56 1.83 11.27 -9.39
CA VAL A 56 0.68 10.49 -9.89
C VAL A 56 -0.61 11.34 -9.92
N ASN A 57 -0.58 12.56 -9.37
CA ASN A 57 -1.72 13.48 -9.26
C ASN A 57 -2.93 12.86 -8.53
N VAL A 58 -2.68 12.27 -7.37
CA VAL A 58 -3.71 11.67 -6.51
C VAL A 58 -3.61 12.18 -5.08
N PRO A 59 -4.70 12.21 -4.30
CA PRO A 59 -4.63 12.58 -2.90
C PRO A 59 -3.63 11.70 -2.13
N HIS A 60 -2.85 12.33 -1.27
CA HIS A 60 -1.82 11.67 -0.44
C HIS A 60 -2.37 10.47 0.38
N SER A 61 -3.63 10.54 0.81
CA SER A 61 -4.31 9.46 1.52
C SER A 61 -4.51 8.19 0.67
N ILE A 62 -4.59 8.32 -0.65
CA ILE A 62 -4.68 7.18 -1.58
C ILE A 62 -3.35 6.45 -1.64
N VAL A 63 -2.23 7.18 -1.76
CA VAL A 63 -0.88 6.62 -1.75
C VAL A 63 -0.67 5.80 -0.47
N TRP A 64 -0.95 6.37 0.70
CA TRP A 64 -0.84 5.66 1.97
C TRP A 64 -1.65 4.38 2.04
N ARG A 65 -2.89 4.43 1.55
CA ARG A 65 -3.76 3.26 1.58
C ARG A 65 -3.27 2.21 0.59
N VAL A 66 -2.77 2.60 -0.59
CA VAL A 66 -2.23 1.65 -1.59
C VAL A 66 -1.03 0.92 -1.00
N LEU A 67 -0.06 1.66 -0.44
CA LEU A 67 1.12 1.05 0.17
C LEU A 67 0.74 0.11 1.32
N ARG A 68 -0.23 0.49 2.16
CA ARG A 68 -0.74 -0.39 3.23
C ARG A 68 -1.38 -1.66 2.69
N ASP A 69 -2.25 -1.54 1.67
CA ASP A 69 -2.96 -2.67 1.08
C ASP A 69 -1.98 -3.68 0.45
N GLU A 70 -0.84 -3.19 -0.07
CA GLU A 70 0.25 -3.98 -0.68
C GLU A 70 1.32 -4.42 0.34
N GLY A 71 1.10 -4.19 1.65
CA GLY A 71 2.05 -4.59 2.70
C GLY A 71 3.36 -3.78 2.75
N LEU A 72 3.40 -2.62 2.08
CA LEU A 72 4.54 -1.71 2.08
C LEU A 72 4.41 -0.69 3.22
N HIS A 73 5.53 -0.50 3.94
CA HIS A 73 5.61 0.39 5.08
C HIS A 73 6.62 1.51 4.81
N PRO A 74 6.16 2.72 4.43
CA PRO A 74 7.05 3.86 4.24
C PRO A 74 7.81 4.19 5.52
N PHE A 75 9.13 4.31 5.42
CA PHE A 75 10.01 4.77 6.49
C PHE A 75 10.91 5.89 5.97
N HIS A 76 11.41 6.72 6.88
CA HIS A 76 12.37 7.75 6.52
C HIS A 76 13.78 7.25 6.84
N VAL A 77 14.61 7.07 5.80
CA VAL A 77 16.02 6.70 5.98
C VAL A 77 16.76 7.90 6.56
N GLN A 78 17.17 7.80 7.83
CA GLN A 78 18.08 8.74 8.45
C GLN A 78 19.50 8.18 8.42
N LYS A 79 20.39 8.85 7.69
CA LYS A 79 21.83 8.57 7.76
C LYS A 79 22.36 9.17 9.07
N VAL A 80 22.56 8.32 10.07
CA VAL A 80 23.16 8.70 11.36
C VAL A 80 24.63 8.25 11.35
N GLN A 81 25.54 9.14 11.74
CA GLN A 81 27.01 9.04 11.62
C GLN A 81 27.56 9.16 10.20
N ALA A 82 28.77 9.71 10.07
CA ALA A 82 29.52 9.69 8.82
C ALA A 82 29.99 8.25 8.58
N PHE A 83 29.58 7.64 7.47
CA PHE A 83 30.12 6.38 6.99
C PHE A 83 31.31 6.70 6.07
N LEU A 84 32.49 6.89 6.65
CA LEU A 84 33.69 7.03 5.83
C LEU A 84 34.04 5.66 5.23
N PRO A 85 34.60 5.59 4.01
CA PRO A 85 35.03 4.31 3.43
C PRO A 85 35.99 3.53 4.32
N ALA A 86 36.80 4.22 5.12
CA ALA A 86 37.72 3.63 6.09
C ALA A 86 37.02 2.92 7.26
N ASP A 87 35.76 3.24 7.55
CA ASP A 87 35.02 2.68 8.68
C ASP A 87 34.46 1.28 8.39
N TYR A 88 34.32 0.90 7.11
CA TYR A 88 33.65 -0.33 6.74
C TYR A 88 34.36 -1.58 7.27
N ALA A 89 35.67 -1.72 6.99
CA ALA A 89 36.44 -2.88 7.42
C ALA A 89 36.48 -3.04 8.96
N PRO A 90 36.80 -2.00 9.75
CA PRO A 90 36.76 -2.09 11.21
C PRO A 90 35.39 -2.46 11.78
N ARG A 91 34.29 -1.93 11.19
CA ARG A 91 32.92 -2.25 11.65
C ARG A 91 32.54 -3.70 11.37
N VAL A 92 32.97 -4.26 10.23
CA VAL A 92 32.74 -5.67 9.90
C VAL A 92 33.50 -6.59 10.85
N GLU A 93 34.77 -6.30 11.11
CA GLU A 93 35.59 -7.09 12.05
C GLU A 93 35.03 -7.04 13.47
N PHE A 94 34.59 -5.86 13.94
CA PHE A 94 33.91 -5.74 15.23
C PHE A 94 32.63 -6.59 15.31
N ALA A 95 31.79 -6.56 14.28
CA ALA A 95 30.55 -7.33 14.26
C ALA A 95 30.80 -8.86 14.23
N ARG A 96 31.82 -9.30 13.49
CA ARG A 96 32.25 -10.72 13.46
C ARG A 96 32.82 -11.20 14.78
N TRP A 97 33.51 -10.34 15.52
CA TRP A 97 34.01 -10.67 16.85
C TRP A 97 32.88 -10.77 17.89
N PHE A 98 31.83 -9.96 17.74
CA PHE A 98 30.71 -9.90 18.69
C PHE A 98 29.66 -11.01 18.53
N LEU A 99 29.41 -11.46 17.28
CA LEU A 99 28.44 -12.53 16.95
C LEU A 99 29.06 -13.92 17.05
#